data_AF-A0A934JWV8-F1
#
_entry.id   AF-A0A934JWV8-F1
#
_cell.length_a   1.000
_cell.length_b   1.000
_cell.length_c   1.000
_cell.angle_alpha   90.00
_cell.angle_beta   90.00
_cell.angle_gamma   90.00
#
_symmetry.space_group_name_H-M   'P 1'
#
loop_
_entity.id
_entity.type
_entity.pdbx_description
1 polymer ?
#
loop_
_entity_poly.entity_id
_entity_poly.type
_entity_poly.pdbx_seq_one_letter_code
_entity_poly.pdbx_strand_id
1 'polypeptide(L)'
;MAGPAVHKPAGRLGPSFGTATEADLQPFLGVMQILHHEPLGTAFNNLLLQQVRPEDEVALAHVFEEVSTLAVHRLISEDLLFDAFAIDNYWEQLKGSVLGIREKWNNPKLFENFEAMAGLAEEYREARPPKLTRR
;
A
#
# COMPACT_ATOMS: atom_id res chain seq x y z
N MET A 1 13.15 13.33 -47.57
CA MET A 1 11.72 13.25 -47.18
C MET A 1 11.60 12.20 -46.09
N ALA A 2 11.59 12.60 -44.81
CA ALA A 2 11.39 11.68 -43.70
C ALA A 2 9.91 11.24 -43.69
N GLY A 3 9.65 9.94 -43.74
CA GLY A 3 8.29 9.38 -43.67
C GLY A 3 7.66 9.64 -42.30
N PRO A 4 6.33 9.53 -42.18
CA PRO A 4 5.63 9.83 -40.93
C PRO A 4 6.09 8.85 -39.84
N ALA A 5 6.53 9.41 -38.71
CA ALA A 5 6.85 8.64 -37.52
C ALA A 5 5.58 7.93 -37.05
N VAL A 6 5.53 6.61 -37.25
CA VAL A 6 4.48 5.77 -36.71
C VAL A 6 4.65 5.77 -35.20
N HIS A 7 3.81 6.53 -34.50
CA HIS A 7 3.65 6.42 -33.06
C HIS A 7 3.30 4.95 -32.76
N LYS A 8 4.24 4.20 -32.18
CA LYS A 8 3.90 2.90 -31.61
C LYS A 8 2.87 3.18 -30.51
N PRO A 9 1.67 2.60 -30.56
CA PRO A 9 0.74 2.70 -29.44
C PRO A 9 1.47 2.15 -28.20
N ALA A 10 1.37 2.87 -27.09
CA ALA A 10 1.89 2.44 -25.80
C ALA A 10 1.51 0.96 -25.59
N GLY A 11 2.52 0.13 -25.29
CA GLY A 11 2.34 -1.30 -25.08
C GLY A 11 1.19 -1.52 -24.09
N ARG A 12 0.30 -2.46 -24.42
CA ARG A 12 -0.89 -2.82 -23.64
C ARG A 12 -0.64 -2.71 -22.14
N LEU A 13 -1.28 -1.74 -21.49
CA LEU A 13 -1.53 -1.70 -20.04
C LEU A 13 -2.57 -2.79 -19.72
N GLY A 14 -2.17 -4.05 -19.85
CA GLY A 14 -2.83 -5.15 -19.15
C GLY A 14 -2.10 -5.40 -17.84
N PRO A 15 -2.70 -6.08 -16.84
CA PRO A 15 -1.98 -6.47 -15.64
C PRO A 15 -0.76 -7.31 -16.03
N SER A 16 0.44 -6.76 -15.84
CA SER A 16 1.69 -7.49 -16.00
C SER A 16 1.83 -8.42 -14.80
N PHE A 17 1.40 -9.66 -14.96
CA PHE A 17 1.67 -10.69 -13.97
C PHE A 17 3.18 -10.95 -13.90
N GLY A 18 3.71 -11.08 -12.68
CA GLY A 18 5.11 -11.46 -12.45
C GLY A 18 6.12 -10.30 -12.45
N THR A 19 5.73 -9.09 -12.03
CA THR A 19 6.67 -7.99 -11.78
C THR A 19 7.46 -8.15 -10.49
N ALA A 20 6.93 -8.91 -9.52
CA ALA A 20 7.66 -9.31 -8.32
C ALA A 20 8.71 -10.39 -8.64
N THR A 21 9.82 -10.35 -7.92
CA THR A 21 10.99 -11.22 -8.06
C THR A 21 11.18 -12.09 -6.81
N GLU A 22 12.08 -13.06 -6.86
CA GLU A 22 12.44 -13.88 -5.68
C GLU A 22 12.99 -13.03 -4.53
N ALA A 23 13.63 -11.90 -4.84
CA ALA A 23 14.14 -10.97 -3.82
C ALA A 23 13.04 -10.36 -2.96
N ASP A 24 11.82 -10.24 -3.49
CA ASP A 24 10.66 -9.67 -2.79
C ASP A 24 10.04 -10.66 -1.79
N LEU A 25 10.34 -11.96 -1.91
CA LEU A 25 9.67 -13.01 -1.14
C LEU A 25 9.94 -12.89 0.36
N GLN A 26 11.20 -12.75 0.76
CA GLN A 26 11.56 -12.71 2.19
C GLN A 26 11.02 -11.45 2.90
N PRO A 27 11.18 -10.23 2.34
CA PRO A 27 10.53 -9.05 2.90
C PRO A 27 9.02 -9.21 3.00
N PHE A 28 8.37 -9.73 1.95
CA PHE A 28 6.92 -9.91 1.94
C PHE A 28 6.45 -10.90 3.02
N LEU A 29 7.10 -12.07 3.14
CA LEU A 29 6.78 -13.04 4.19
C LEU A 29 7.02 -12.47 5.59
N GLY A 30 8.04 -11.63 5.78
CA GLY A 30 8.27 -10.92 7.04
C GLY A 30 7.12 -9.98 7.40
N VAL A 31 6.65 -9.16 6.43
CA VAL A 31 5.48 -8.29 6.62
C VAL A 31 4.23 -9.12 6.97
N MET A 32 3.98 -10.20 6.25
CA MET A 32 2.84 -11.09 6.52
C MET A 32 2.94 -11.72 7.91
N GLN A 33 4.14 -12.15 8.32
CA GLN A 33 4.33 -12.72 9.65
C GLN A 33 4.02 -11.69 10.74
N ILE A 34 4.48 -10.45 10.60
CA ILE A 34 4.22 -9.36 11.55
C ILE A 34 2.72 -9.05 11.62
N LEU A 35 2.06 -8.86 10.48
CA LEU A 35 0.64 -8.47 10.43
C LEU A 35 -0.31 -9.55 10.91
N HIS A 36 0.03 -10.83 10.72
CA HIS A 36 -0.85 -11.96 11.05
C HIS A 36 -0.54 -12.63 12.39
N HIS A 37 0.41 -12.10 13.17
CA HIS A 37 0.71 -12.59 14.51
C HIS A 37 0.41 -11.54 15.58
N GLU A 38 0.11 -12.00 16.78
CA GLU A 38 -0.12 -11.12 17.92
C GLU A 38 1.16 -10.33 18.27
N PRO A 39 1.03 -9.04 18.65
CA PRO A 39 -0.24 -8.34 18.96
C PRO A 39 -0.96 -7.69 17.76
N LEU A 40 -0.37 -7.68 16.56
CA LEU A 40 -0.94 -6.99 15.41
C LEU A 40 -2.06 -7.79 14.71
N GLY A 41 -2.06 -9.11 14.81
CA GLY A 41 -3.04 -9.99 14.18
C GLY A 41 -4.49 -9.58 14.45
N THR A 42 -4.84 -9.40 15.72
CA THR A 42 -6.18 -8.94 16.12
C THR A 42 -6.49 -7.55 15.57
N ALA A 43 -5.57 -6.59 15.72
CA ALA A 43 -5.75 -5.23 15.22
C ALA A 43 -5.93 -5.19 13.68
N PHE A 44 -5.13 -5.97 12.96
CA PHE A 44 -5.20 -6.05 11.50
C PHE A 44 -6.51 -6.72 11.06
N ASN A 45 -6.97 -7.77 11.74
CA ASN A 45 -8.28 -8.34 11.47
C ASN A 45 -9.42 -7.33 11.70
N ASN A 46 -9.34 -6.51 12.76
CA ASN A 46 -10.31 -5.45 12.99
C ASN A 46 -10.31 -4.40 11.87
N LEU A 47 -9.13 -4.02 11.36
CA LEU A 47 -9.00 -3.13 10.20
C LEU A 47 -9.66 -3.71 8.95
N LEU A 48 -9.44 -5.00 8.66
CA LEU A 48 -10.05 -5.68 7.51
C LEU A 48 -11.58 -5.73 7.62
N LEU A 49 -12.10 -5.85 8.85
CA LEU A 49 -13.54 -5.87 9.13
C LEU A 49 -14.17 -4.48 9.27
N GLN A 50 -13.40 -3.39 9.10
CA GLN A 50 -13.83 -2.01 9.37
C GLN A 50 -14.36 -1.81 10.80
N GLN A 51 -13.74 -2.51 11.74
CA GLN A 51 -14.04 -2.48 13.17
C GLN A 51 -12.81 -2.03 13.98
N VAL A 52 -11.95 -1.20 13.38
CA VAL A 52 -10.76 -0.66 14.04
C VAL A 52 -11.15 0.02 15.35
N ARG A 53 -10.38 -0.25 16.39
CA ARG A 53 -10.57 0.34 17.71
C ARG A 53 -9.48 1.40 17.95
N PRO A 54 -9.72 2.42 18.79
CA PRO A 54 -8.73 3.46 19.05
C PRO A 54 -7.35 2.93 19.50
N GLU A 55 -7.32 1.82 20.24
CA GLU A 55 -6.07 1.16 20.65
C GLU A 55 -5.29 0.49 19.50
N ASP A 56 -5.97 0.15 18.41
CA ASP A 56 -5.38 -0.52 17.25
C ASP A 56 -4.70 0.50 16.31
N GLU A 57 -5.26 1.71 16.23
CA GLU A 57 -4.96 2.69 15.17
C GLU A 57 -3.49 3.08 15.07
N VAL A 58 -2.85 3.39 16.20
CA VAL A 58 -1.46 3.89 16.20
C VAL A 58 -0.48 2.78 15.80
N ALA A 59 -0.69 1.56 16.31
CA ALA A 59 0.15 0.41 15.97
C ALA A 59 0.01 0.05 14.49
N LEU A 60 -1.22 0.09 13.95
CA LEU A 60 -1.49 -0.14 12.54
C LEU A 60 -0.87 0.96 11.65
N ALA A 61 -1.05 2.23 12.00
CA ALA A 61 -0.44 3.32 11.25
C ALA A 61 1.09 3.21 11.23
N HIS A 62 1.70 2.79 12.34
CA HIS A 62 3.14 2.61 12.43
C HIS A 62 3.65 1.47 11.55
N VAL A 63 3.00 0.30 11.58
CA VAL A 63 3.43 -0.81 10.72
C VAL A 63 3.26 -0.47 9.23
N PHE A 64 2.22 0.26 8.84
CA PHE A 64 2.07 0.69 7.45
C PHE A 64 3.09 1.77 7.03
N GLU A 65 3.52 2.63 7.95
CA GLU A 65 4.66 3.54 7.69
C GLU A 65 5.96 2.77 7.43
N GLU A 66 6.23 1.73 8.23
CA GLU A 66 7.41 0.88 8.06
C GLU A 66 7.37 0.08 6.75
N VAL A 67 6.21 -0.52 6.43
CA VAL A 67 6.00 -1.21 5.15
C VAL A 67 6.17 -0.25 3.97
N SER A 68 5.63 0.97 4.08
CA SER A 68 5.75 1.98 3.03
C SER A 68 7.20 2.44 2.85
N THR A 69 7.96 2.54 3.95
CA THR A 69 9.39 2.86 3.93
C THR A 69 10.19 1.81 3.15
N LEU A 70 9.88 0.51 3.30
CA LEU A 70 10.55 -0.55 2.52
C LEU A 70 10.36 -0.36 1.01
N ALA A 71 9.14 -0.03 0.57
CA ALA A 71 8.86 0.19 -0.84
C ALA A 71 9.47 1.50 -1.37
N VAL A 72 9.47 2.59 -0.60
CA VAL A 72 10.19 3.84 -0.94
C VAL A 72 11.67 3.58 -1.23
N HIS A 73 12.29 2.65 -0.49
CA HIS A 73 13.68 2.24 -0.69
C HIS A 73 13.88 1.10 -1.69
N ARG A 74 12.82 0.67 -2.40
CA ARG A 74 12.84 -0.44 -3.37
C ARG A 74 13.36 -1.76 -2.79
N LEU A 75 13.08 -1.99 -1.52
CA LEU A 75 13.40 -3.24 -0.83
C LEU A 75 12.27 -4.27 -0.96
N ILE A 76 11.10 -3.84 -1.42
CA ILE A 76 9.96 -4.68 -1.78
C ILE A 76 9.20 -4.01 -2.92
N SER A 77 8.69 -4.82 -3.85
CA SER A 77 7.86 -4.36 -4.96
C SER A 77 6.55 -3.71 -4.48
N GLU A 78 6.30 -2.49 -4.97
CA GLU A 78 5.04 -1.76 -4.78
C GLU A 78 3.86 -2.53 -5.38
N ASP A 79 4.01 -3.08 -6.59
CA ASP A 79 2.97 -3.87 -7.26
C ASP A 79 2.53 -5.06 -6.37
N LEU A 80 3.48 -5.73 -5.71
CA LEU A 80 3.20 -6.84 -4.80
C LEU A 80 2.40 -6.37 -3.58
N LEU A 81 2.78 -5.23 -3.00
CA LEU A 81 2.08 -4.64 -1.86
C LEU A 81 0.67 -4.19 -2.25
N PHE A 82 0.49 -3.54 -3.39
CA PHE A 82 -0.82 -3.03 -3.83
C PHE A 82 -1.79 -4.14 -4.25
N ASP A 83 -1.28 -5.24 -4.79
CA ASP A 83 -2.10 -6.43 -5.07
C ASP A 83 -2.47 -7.19 -3.77
N ALA A 84 -1.65 -7.12 -2.71
CA ALA A 84 -1.88 -7.82 -1.45
C ALA A 84 -2.69 -7.00 -0.41
N PHE A 85 -2.55 -5.68 -0.40
CA PHE A 85 -3.04 -4.82 0.66
C PHE A 85 -3.93 -3.68 0.13
N ALA A 86 -5.02 -3.43 0.86
CA ALA A 86 -5.91 -2.30 0.61
C ALA A 86 -5.36 -0.97 1.20
N ILE A 87 -4.11 -0.58 0.89
CA ILE A 87 -3.37 0.50 1.59
C ILE A 87 -4.09 1.85 1.60
N ASP A 88 -4.69 2.24 0.48
CA ASP A 88 -5.61 3.39 0.36
C ASP A 88 -6.79 3.31 1.35
N ASN A 89 -7.51 2.19 1.39
CA ASN A 89 -8.61 1.99 2.33
C ASN A 89 -8.14 1.94 3.79
N TYR A 90 -6.93 1.44 4.03
CA TYR A 90 -6.35 1.41 5.37
C TYR A 90 -5.97 2.82 5.82
N TRP A 91 -5.42 3.64 4.93
CA TRP A 91 -5.17 5.06 5.20
C TRP A 91 -6.46 5.79 5.52
N GLU A 92 -7.52 5.61 4.74
CA GLU A 92 -8.81 6.25 4.99
C GLU A 92 -9.38 5.96 6.38
N GLN A 93 -9.18 4.74 6.88
CA GLN A 93 -9.59 4.34 8.23
C GLN A 93 -8.69 4.92 9.34
N LEU A 94 -7.39 5.10 9.07
CA LEU A 94 -6.40 5.46 10.10
C LEU A 94 -6.00 6.95 10.09
N LYS A 95 -6.28 7.69 9.00
CA LYS A 95 -5.78 9.05 8.79
C LYS A 95 -6.20 10.04 9.86
N GLY A 96 -7.39 9.89 10.44
CA GLY A 96 -7.88 10.79 11.50
C GLY A 96 -6.92 10.82 12.69
N SER A 97 -6.47 9.65 13.14
CA SER A 97 -5.57 9.51 14.28
C SER A 97 -4.14 9.88 13.93
N VAL A 98 -3.69 9.55 12.72
CA VAL A 98 -2.39 10.01 12.18
C VAL A 98 -2.30 11.53 12.18
N LEU A 99 -3.31 12.22 11.62
CA LEU A 99 -3.35 13.68 11.55
C LEU A 99 -3.38 14.30 12.96
N GLY A 100 -4.17 13.74 13.89
CA GLY A 100 -4.18 14.18 15.28
C GLY A 100 -2.82 14.03 15.98
N ILE A 101 -2.07 12.96 15.70
CA ILE A 101 -0.71 12.77 16.23
C ILE A 101 0.26 13.78 15.62
N ARG A 102 0.23 14.01 14.30
CA ARG A 102 1.06 15.00 13.60
C ARG A 102 0.90 16.39 14.21
N GLU A 103 -0.34 16.82 14.44
CA GLU A 103 -0.65 18.10 15.08
C GLU A 103 -0.11 18.14 16.51
N LYS A 104 -0.40 17.12 17.31
CA LYS A 104 0.04 17.03 18.72
C LYS A 104 1.57 17.09 18.86
N TRP A 105 2.30 16.45 17.95
CA TRP A 105 3.76 16.39 17.99
C TRP A 105 4.42 17.53 17.21
N ASN A 106 3.62 18.38 16.54
CA ASN A 106 4.08 19.42 15.63
C ASN A 106 5.11 18.88 14.61
N ASN A 107 4.84 17.70 14.06
CA ASN A 107 5.72 17.04 13.11
C ASN A 107 4.94 16.60 11.86
N PRO A 108 5.02 17.38 10.76
CA PRO A 108 4.28 17.07 9.54
C PRO A 108 4.80 15.81 8.82
N LYS A 109 6.01 15.33 9.14
CA LYS A 109 6.62 14.16 8.48
C LYS A 109 6.21 12.82 9.10
N LEU A 110 5.51 12.82 10.24
CA LEU A 110 5.08 11.55 10.86
C LEU A 110 4.14 10.81 9.90
N PHE A 111 4.39 9.53 9.64
CA PHE A 111 3.55 8.72 8.75
C PHE A 111 3.48 9.24 7.29
N GLU A 112 4.45 10.04 6.83
CA GLU A 112 4.43 10.62 5.48
C GLU A 112 4.56 9.55 4.38
N ASN A 113 5.30 8.46 4.64
CA ASN A 113 5.46 7.40 3.66
C ASN A 113 4.17 6.59 3.52
N PHE A 114 3.45 6.33 4.61
CA PHE A 114 2.15 5.67 4.56
C PHE A 114 1.14 6.49 3.73
N GLU A 115 1.06 7.80 3.97
CA GLU A 115 0.19 8.69 3.20
C GLU A 115 0.56 8.72 1.71
N ALA A 116 1.85 8.85 1.39
CA ALA A 116 2.32 8.82 0.01
C ALA A 116 2.02 7.48 -0.68
N MET A 117 2.23 6.37 0.03
CA MET A 117 1.94 5.03 -0.45
C MET A 117 0.44 4.80 -0.70
N ALA A 118 -0.42 5.38 0.14
CA ALA A 118 -1.87 5.34 -0.05
C ALA A 118 -2.29 6.03 -1.35
N GLY A 119 -1.71 7.20 -1.66
CA GLY A 119 -1.95 7.89 -2.93
C GLY A 119 -1.50 7.07 -4.14
N LEU A 120 -0.31 6.44 -4.07
CA LEU A 120 0.16 5.55 -5.15
C LEU A 120 -0.73 4.31 -5.31
N ALA A 121 -1.26 3.77 -4.20
CA ALA A 121 -2.16 2.64 -4.24
C ALA A 121 -3.50 2.99 -4.92
N GLU A 122 -4.03 4.19 -4.69
CA GLU A 122 -5.21 4.71 -5.39
C GLU A 122 -4.97 4.77 -6.90
N GLU A 123 -3.89 5.43 -7.34
CA GLU A 123 -3.47 5.50 -8.75
C GLU A 123 -3.28 4.10 -9.37
N TYR A 124 -2.66 3.18 -8.62
CA TYR A 124 -2.44 1.80 -9.05
C TYR A 124 -3.74 1.09 -9.39
N ARG A 125 -4.80 1.26 -8.58
CA ARG A 125 -6.11 0.64 -8.77
C ARG A 125 -6.92 1.29 -9.88
N GLU A 126 -6.86 2.61 -10.01
CA GLU A 126 -7.49 3.31 -11.13
C GLU A 126 -6.92 2.83 -12.47
N ALA A 127 -5.59 2.65 -12.54
CA ALA A 127 -4.91 2.13 -13.72
C ALA A 127 -5.17 0.64 -13.99
N ARG A 128 -5.54 -0.14 -12.96
CA ARG A 128 -5.74 -1.58 -13.01
C ARG A 128 -7.12 -1.95 -12.44
N PRO A 129 -8.21 -1.70 -13.20
CA PRO A 129 -9.55 -1.99 -12.74
C PRO A 129 -9.72 -3.49 -12.42
N PRO A 130 -10.73 -3.87 -11.61
CA PRO A 130 -10.94 -5.23 -11.14
C PRO A 130 -10.79 -6.27 -12.25
N LYS A 131 -9.91 -7.26 -12.00
CA LYS A 131 -9.60 -8.37 -12.93
C LYS A 131 -10.87 -9.18 -13.29
N LEU A 132 -11.88 -9.15 -12.41
CA LEU A 132 -13.19 -9.75 -12.62
C LEU A 132 -14.23 -8.64 -12.81
N THR A 133 -14.62 -8.38 -14.05
CA THR A 133 -15.84 -7.62 -14.37
C THR A 133 -17.02 -8.60 -14.45
N ARG A 134 -17.81 -8.68 -13.37
CA ARG A 134 -19.06 -9.45 -13.14
C ARG A 134 -18.88 -10.75 -12.33
N ARG A 135 -19.78 -11.09 -11.40
CA ARG A 135 -21.22 -10.74 -11.28
C ARG A 135 -21.59 -10.05 -9.98
#